data_AF-A0A9D0YWH4-F1
#
_entry.id   AF-A0A9D0YWH4-F1
#
_cell.length_a   1.000
_cell.length_b   1.000
_cell.length_c   1.000
_cell.angle_alpha   90.00
_cell.angle_beta   90.00
_cell.angle_gamma   90.00
#
_symmetry.space_group_name_H-M   'P 1'
#
loop_
_entity.id
_entity.type
_entity.pdbx_description
1 polymer ?
#
loop_
_entity_poly.entity_id
_entity_poly.type
_entity_poly.pdbx_seq_one_letter_code
_entity_poly.pdbx_strand_id
1 'polypeptide(L)'
;MKRRRRTLGLALAFCLAALCLTPSALANGWRLRGELVQYVLETNRWDEYTALESQGEHCAVMHTDYHNELLVALDGQLFYTTRAVYQPDDGRDGEMRLEDTENGFVLSYGPQEAYTFEAGDTGYVLVQAVVGGMTVTAAPGAYGVMRYTAQEDGQTVWWQSAMKRLEDFNIRLFPRSLEEIRHLNFMHAALDSGEAVCGWWQTGEAGRRYEGVGRGTAAVYSAPFGENAWRAANGKAAVGLEGTFWGMHTVRGDGQDYACIRYDISNRTQRIGFVLQSALGQTEEACPEWTEKYVQVPVRARETTYLTDDPQVSQYAQFVVPEGTEMTCLALYAQEYAFVAADALVDDGSILWGFVPLRALELASEDVRQAVRHDVMAQMDGTWRLTAGGSMAAEELTLRADGTYVTYGEAPEEGVWYVTDYLAQWNLYWNDPPYELYLCGDDGSVNVRGLTLQEDGWSLSNWEGGGGWSRIDAP
;
A
#
# COMPACT_ATOMS: atom_id res chain seq x y z
N MET A 1 -59.70 28.37 -23.51
CA MET A 1 -58.56 27.59 -24.07
C MET A 1 -57.27 28.39 -24.38
N LYS A 2 -57.20 29.72 -24.27
CA LYS A 2 -55.97 30.51 -24.58
C LYS A 2 -54.95 30.67 -23.43
N ARG A 3 -55.32 30.44 -22.16
CA ARG A 3 -54.43 30.59 -21.00
C ARG A 3 -53.57 29.35 -20.67
N ARG A 4 -53.95 28.14 -21.09
CA ARG A 4 -53.20 26.89 -20.82
C ARG A 4 -52.04 26.61 -21.80
N ARG A 5 -51.95 27.31 -22.93
CA ARG A 5 -50.86 27.14 -23.91
C ARG A 5 -49.62 28.00 -23.61
N ARG A 6 -49.77 29.09 -22.84
CA ARG A 6 -48.62 29.96 -22.48
C ARG A 6 -47.78 29.40 -21.34
N THR A 7 -48.39 28.73 -20.37
CA THR A 7 -47.68 28.06 -19.27
C THR A 7 -46.97 26.78 -19.72
N LEU A 8 -47.55 26.03 -20.65
CA LEU A 8 -46.91 24.84 -21.21
C LEU A 8 -45.71 25.22 -22.11
N GLY A 9 -45.80 26.31 -22.87
CA GLY A 9 -44.68 26.81 -23.68
C GLY A 9 -43.51 27.37 -22.86
N LEU A 10 -43.78 28.01 -21.71
CA LEU A 10 -42.73 28.48 -20.79
C LEU A 10 -42.04 27.33 -20.06
N ALA A 11 -42.80 26.31 -19.63
CA ALA A 11 -42.24 25.13 -18.97
C ALA A 11 -41.41 24.27 -19.95
N LEU A 12 -41.87 24.11 -21.19
CA LEU A 12 -41.10 23.41 -22.22
C LEU A 12 -39.82 24.18 -22.61
N ALA A 13 -39.87 25.52 -22.65
CA ALA A 13 -38.69 26.37 -22.89
C ALA A 13 -37.69 26.35 -21.72
N PHE A 14 -38.16 26.20 -20.46
CA PHE A 14 -37.29 25.99 -19.31
C PHE A 14 -36.64 24.59 -19.32
N CYS A 15 -37.37 23.55 -19.69
CA CYS A 15 -36.79 22.21 -19.85
C CYS A 15 -35.82 22.13 -21.05
N LEU A 16 -36.09 22.82 -22.17
CA LEU A 16 -35.17 22.93 -23.30
C LEU A 16 -33.95 23.81 -22.99
N ALA A 17 -34.09 24.84 -22.15
CA ALA A 17 -32.94 25.63 -21.67
C ALA A 17 -32.08 24.86 -20.66
N ALA A 18 -32.67 24.00 -19.82
CA ALA A 18 -31.95 23.08 -18.94
C ALA A 18 -31.23 21.97 -19.73
N LEU A 19 -31.80 21.53 -20.86
CA LEU A 19 -31.15 20.61 -21.83
C LEU A 19 -30.13 21.30 -22.74
N CYS A 20 -30.05 22.64 -22.72
CA CYS A 20 -29.09 23.44 -23.47
C CYS A 20 -28.18 24.26 -22.54
N LEU A 21 -27.96 23.81 -21.30
CA LEU A 21 -26.83 24.28 -20.53
C LEU A 21 -25.57 23.92 -21.33
N THR A 22 -24.86 24.93 -21.80
CA THR A 22 -23.57 24.72 -22.44
C THR A 22 -22.63 24.06 -21.42
N PRO A 23 -21.63 23.26 -21.84
CA PRO A 23 -20.56 22.76 -20.96
C PRO A 23 -20.03 23.84 -20.00
N SER A 24 -19.95 25.08 -20.48
CA SER A 24 -19.54 26.27 -19.73
C SER A 24 -20.50 26.72 -18.62
N ALA A 25 -21.79 26.43 -18.67
CA ALA A 25 -22.74 26.74 -17.60
C ALA A 25 -22.71 25.69 -16.47
N LEU A 26 -22.41 24.42 -16.79
CA LEU A 26 -22.15 23.37 -15.81
C LEU A 26 -20.74 23.51 -15.18
N ALA A 27 -19.74 23.92 -15.98
CA ALA A 27 -18.39 24.26 -15.50
C ALA A 27 -18.39 25.34 -14.39
N ASN A 28 -19.33 26.30 -14.46
CA ASN A 28 -19.49 27.33 -13.43
C ASN A 28 -19.99 26.78 -12.08
N GLY A 29 -20.61 25.59 -12.07
CA GLY A 29 -21.02 24.90 -10.84
C GLY A 29 -19.84 24.28 -10.10
N TRP A 30 -18.94 23.60 -10.84
CA TRP A 30 -17.77 22.95 -10.26
C TRP A 30 -16.57 23.86 -10.06
N ARG A 31 -16.56 25.07 -10.64
CA ARG A 31 -15.41 26.01 -10.63
C ARG A 31 -14.13 25.44 -11.28
N LEU A 32 -14.27 24.42 -12.13
CA LEU A 32 -13.16 23.83 -12.88
C LEU A 32 -12.80 24.67 -14.09
N ARG A 33 -11.53 24.62 -14.48
CA ARG A 33 -10.96 25.31 -15.64
C ARG A 33 -10.43 24.31 -16.67
N GLY A 34 -10.14 24.80 -17.88
CA GLY A 34 -9.45 24.04 -18.90
C GLY A 34 -10.19 22.79 -19.37
N GLU A 35 -9.42 21.77 -19.75
CA GLU A 35 -9.92 20.51 -20.29
C GLU A 35 -10.55 19.59 -19.24
N LEU A 36 -10.23 19.78 -17.94
CA LEU A 36 -10.81 19.02 -16.84
C LEU A 36 -12.34 19.07 -16.82
N VAL A 37 -12.92 20.19 -17.27
CA VAL A 37 -14.37 20.35 -17.43
C VAL A 37 -14.96 19.27 -18.32
N GLN A 38 -14.30 18.90 -19.42
CA GLN A 38 -14.83 17.91 -20.36
C GLN A 38 -14.91 16.52 -19.73
N TYR A 39 -13.86 16.11 -19.01
CA TYR A 39 -13.84 14.80 -18.33
C TYR A 39 -14.90 14.69 -17.24
N VAL A 40 -15.11 15.77 -16.49
CA VAL A 40 -16.07 15.78 -15.39
C VAL A 40 -17.52 15.78 -15.88
N LEU A 41 -17.80 16.35 -17.06
CA LEU A 41 -19.14 16.38 -17.67
C LEU A 41 -19.66 15.01 -18.09
N GLU A 42 -18.77 14.04 -18.35
CA GLU A 42 -19.14 12.72 -18.88
C GLU A 42 -19.79 11.82 -17.82
N THR A 43 -19.72 12.20 -16.53
CA THR A 43 -20.29 11.41 -15.44
C THR A 43 -20.99 12.30 -14.40
N ASN A 44 -21.89 11.71 -13.61
CA ASN A 44 -22.51 12.37 -12.46
C ASN A 44 -21.71 12.21 -11.16
N ARG A 45 -20.47 11.69 -11.21
CA ARG A 45 -19.63 11.40 -10.03
C ARG A 45 -19.34 12.64 -9.18
N TRP A 46 -19.22 13.80 -9.83
CA TRP A 46 -18.72 15.03 -9.21
C TRP A 46 -19.79 16.09 -8.97
N ASP A 47 -21.07 15.75 -9.13
CA ASP A 47 -22.18 16.70 -9.00
C ASP A 47 -22.23 17.40 -7.61
N GLU A 48 -21.71 16.75 -6.57
CA GLU A 48 -21.64 17.28 -5.21
C GLU A 48 -20.36 18.07 -4.90
N TYR A 49 -19.38 18.07 -5.81
CA TYR A 49 -18.06 18.63 -5.57
C TYR A 49 -17.95 20.07 -6.06
N THR A 50 -17.01 20.80 -5.47
CA THR A 50 -16.54 22.07 -6.01
C THR A 50 -15.02 22.07 -5.99
N ALA A 51 -14.37 22.58 -7.04
CA ALA A 51 -12.93 22.67 -7.09
C ALA A 51 -12.43 23.72 -6.08
N LEU A 52 -11.32 23.39 -5.41
CA LEU A 52 -10.57 24.37 -4.61
C LEU A 52 -10.03 25.50 -5.50
N GLU A 53 -9.70 26.63 -4.88
CA GLU A 53 -9.29 27.84 -5.63
C GLU A 53 -7.98 27.65 -6.40
N SER A 54 -7.03 26.93 -5.82
CA SER A 54 -5.77 26.59 -6.48
C SER A 54 -5.97 25.43 -7.45
N GLN A 55 -5.66 25.67 -8.72
CA GLN A 55 -5.77 24.70 -9.82
C GLN A 55 -4.62 24.96 -10.79
N GLY A 56 -4.05 23.90 -11.36
CA GLY A 56 -3.15 23.99 -12.51
C GLY A 56 -3.92 23.97 -13.83
N GLU A 57 -3.19 23.90 -14.94
CA GLU A 57 -3.71 23.79 -16.30
C GLU A 57 -4.45 22.45 -16.49
N HIS A 58 -3.85 21.39 -15.97
CA HIS A 58 -4.31 20.00 -16.15
C HIS A 58 -4.67 19.31 -14.82
N CYS A 59 -4.58 20.00 -13.69
CA CYS A 59 -4.84 19.43 -12.37
C CYS A 59 -5.73 20.31 -11.49
N ALA A 60 -6.58 19.68 -10.68
CA ALA A 60 -7.44 20.36 -9.71
C ALA A 60 -7.78 19.43 -8.54
N VAL A 61 -8.01 20.00 -7.35
CA VAL A 61 -8.59 19.25 -6.24
C VAL A 61 -10.07 19.52 -6.16
N MET A 62 -10.88 18.48 -6.30
CA MET A 62 -12.32 18.49 -6.12
C MET A 62 -12.64 18.28 -4.64
N HIS A 63 -13.44 19.17 -4.07
CA HIS A 63 -13.70 19.26 -2.63
C HIS A 63 -15.19 19.13 -2.29
N THR A 64 -15.44 18.51 -1.14
CA THR A 64 -16.69 18.53 -0.36
C THR A 64 -16.33 18.65 1.12
N ASP A 65 -17.32 18.86 1.99
CA ASP A 65 -17.11 18.95 3.45
C ASP A 65 -16.41 17.72 4.07
N TYR A 66 -16.41 16.57 3.38
CA TYR A 66 -15.92 15.29 3.92
C TYR A 66 -14.86 14.61 3.05
N HIS A 67 -14.57 15.17 1.87
CA HIS A 67 -13.78 14.45 0.88
C HIS A 67 -13.11 15.36 -0.13
N ASN A 68 -11.80 15.16 -0.30
CA ASN A 68 -10.97 15.77 -1.33
C ASN A 68 -10.49 14.69 -2.31
N GLU A 69 -10.51 15.00 -3.59
CA GLU A 69 -10.03 14.13 -4.67
C GLU A 69 -9.20 14.97 -5.65
N LEU A 70 -7.94 14.59 -5.86
CA LEU A 70 -7.10 15.20 -6.89
C LEU A 70 -7.49 14.63 -8.24
N LEU A 71 -7.71 15.50 -9.22
CA LEU A 71 -7.94 15.19 -10.62
C LEU A 71 -6.74 15.67 -11.43
N VAL A 72 -6.24 14.83 -12.33
CA VAL A 72 -5.16 15.18 -13.26
C VAL A 72 -5.46 14.59 -14.63
N ALA A 73 -5.40 15.42 -15.68
CA ALA A 73 -5.53 14.98 -17.06
C ALA A 73 -4.16 14.72 -17.69
N LEU A 74 -4.05 13.65 -18.47
CA LEU A 74 -2.89 13.33 -19.29
C LEU A 74 -3.33 12.60 -20.56
N ASP A 75 -2.92 13.10 -21.72
CA ASP A 75 -3.11 12.46 -23.04
C ASP A 75 -4.54 11.94 -23.32
N GLY A 76 -5.56 12.70 -22.95
CA GLY A 76 -6.94 12.28 -23.20
C GLY A 76 -7.57 11.45 -22.08
N GLN A 77 -6.85 11.17 -21.00
CA GLN A 77 -7.30 10.36 -19.85
C GLN A 77 -7.35 11.19 -18.57
N LEU A 78 -8.35 10.91 -17.73
CA LEU A 78 -8.49 11.50 -16.40
C LEU A 78 -8.01 10.50 -15.35
N PHE A 79 -7.02 10.89 -14.57
CA PHE A 79 -6.57 10.22 -13.36
C PHE A 79 -7.16 10.93 -12.14
N TYR A 80 -7.51 10.17 -11.11
CA TYR A 80 -7.96 10.75 -9.86
C TYR A 80 -7.56 9.90 -8.66
N THR A 81 -7.31 10.57 -7.53
CA THR A 81 -6.90 9.91 -6.30
C THR A 81 -7.30 10.71 -5.08
N THR A 82 -7.73 10.00 -4.04
CA THR A 82 -8.08 10.56 -2.73
C THR A 82 -6.88 10.55 -1.79
N ARG A 83 -5.84 9.75 -2.09
CA ARG A 83 -4.70 9.53 -1.20
C ARG A 83 -3.57 10.53 -1.41
N ALA A 84 -3.48 11.14 -2.60
CA ALA A 84 -2.45 12.14 -2.87
C ALA A 84 -2.71 13.51 -2.23
N VAL A 85 -3.91 13.73 -1.67
CA VAL A 85 -4.32 15.00 -1.05
C VAL A 85 -4.80 14.77 0.37
N TYR A 86 -4.55 15.75 1.23
CA TYR A 86 -5.19 15.79 2.55
C TYR A 86 -6.70 15.91 2.38
N GLN A 87 -7.45 15.28 3.28
CA GLN A 87 -8.91 15.37 3.35
C GLN A 87 -9.33 16.55 4.23
N PRO A 88 -10.59 17.02 4.14
CA PRO A 88 -11.03 18.22 4.87
C PRO A 88 -10.78 18.17 6.38
N ASP A 89 -10.91 17.00 6.99
CA ASP A 89 -10.67 16.79 8.44
C ASP A 89 -9.20 17.04 8.85
N ASP A 90 -8.25 16.98 7.91
CA ASP A 90 -6.85 17.34 8.17
C ASP A 90 -6.68 18.88 8.29
N GLY A 91 -7.65 19.67 7.82
CA GLY A 91 -7.67 21.13 7.98
C GLY A 91 -6.67 21.90 7.10
N ARG A 92 -6.19 21.29 6.00
CA ARG A 92 -5.07 21.84 5.20
C ARG A 92 -5.45 22.45 3.86
N ASP A 93 -6.74 22.53 3.54
CA ASP A 93 -7.22 23.04 2.24
C ASP A 93 -6.73 24.46 1.92
N GLY A 94 -6.62 25.34 2.92
CA GLY A 94 -6.16 26.72 2.74
C GLY A 94 -4.68 26.85 2.35
N GLU A 95 -3.87 25.86 2.71
CA GLU A 95 -2.43 25.80 2.42
C GLU A 95 -2.12 25.17 1.06
N MET A 96 -3.07 24.44 0.50
CA MET A 96 -2.89 23.65 -0.72
C MET A 96 -2.61 24.56 -1.93
N ARG A 97 -1.54 24.28 -2.65
CA ARG A 97 -1.22 24.91 -3.94
C ARG A 97 -0.88 23.86 -4.98
N LEU A 98 -1.30 24.15 -6.21
CA LEU A 98 -0.98 23.40 -7.42
C LEU A 98 -0.27 24.36 -8.38
N GLU A 99 0.91 23.94 -8.85
CA GLU A 99 1.72 24.70 -9.79
C GLU A 99 2.11 23.79 -10.96
N ASP A 100 1.84 24.22 -12.19
CA ASP A 100 2.26 23.48 -13.37
C ASP A 100 3.78 23.59 -13.57
N THR A 101 4.37 22.54 -14.12
CA THR A 101 5.76 22.47 -14.55
C THR A 101 5.83 22.12 -16.04
N GLU A 102 7.02 22.11 -16.64
CA GLU A 102 7.17 21.78 -18.07
C GLU A 102 6.60 20.39 -18.42
N ASN A 103 6.78 19.41 -17.52
CA ASN A 103 6.41 18.01 -17.75
C ASN A 103 5.48 17.44 -16.68
N GLY A 104 4.79 18.27 -15.90
CA GLY A 104 3.86 17.81 -14.87
C GLY A 104 3.45 18.91 -13.89
N PHE A 105 3.41 18.62 -12.59
CA PHE A 105 2.92 19.58 -11.59
C PHE A 105 3.57 19.40 -10.21
N VAL A 106 3.50 20.45 -9.39
CA VAL A 106 3.86 20.42 -7.98
C VAL A 106 2.60 20.59 -7.14
N LEU A 107 2.36 19.64 -6.23
CA LEU A 107 1.38 19.74 -5.16
C LEU A 107 2.09 20.15 -3.87
N SER A 108 1.72 21.26 -3.27
CA SER A 108 2.34 21.74 -2.02
C SER A 108 1.33 22.13 -0.96
N TYR A 109 1.76 22.07 0.29
CA TYR A 109 1.00 22.49 1.46
C TYR A 109 1.89 23.33 2.36
N GLY A 110 1.83 24.65 2.17
CA GLY A 110 2.72 25.59 2.86
C GLY A 110 4.19 25.50 2.40
N PRO A 111 5.12 26.18 3.09
CA PRO A 111 6.49 26.34 2.61
C PRO A 111 7.42 25.14 2.86
N GLN A 112 6.96 24.13 3.60
CA GLN A 112 7.79 23.01 4.06
C GLN A 112 7.36 21.66 3.47
N GLU A 113 6.36 21.64 2.58
CA GLU A 113 5.84 20.40 2.04
C GLU A 113 5.45 20.56 0.57
N ALA A 114 6.14 19.83 -0.31
CA ALA A 114 5.90 19.86 -1.74
C ALA A 114 6.21 18.50 -2.38
N TYR A 115 5.41 18.12 -3.37
CA TYR A 115 5.50 16.86 -4.10
C TYR A 115 5.46 17.17 -5.60
N THR A 116 6.55 16.88 -6.29
CA THR A 116 6.72 17.10 -7.73
C THR A 116 6.43 15.82 -8.48
N PHE A 117 5.46 15.88 -9.37
CA PHE A 117 5.06 14.79 -10.24
C PHE A 117 5.37 15.14 -11.68
N GLU A 118 5.97 14.20 -12.40
CA GLU A 118 6.21 14.31 -13.84
C GLU A 118 5.38 13.26 -14.58
N ALA A 119 5.01 13.56 -15.82
CA ALA A 119 4.34 12.64 -16.72
C ALA A 119 5.30 11.51 -17.13
N GLY A 120 4.88 10.26 -16.94
CA GLY A 120 5.51 9.07 -17.49
C GLY A 120 4.59 8.33 -18.46
N ASP A 121 5.04 7.19 -18.97
CA ASP A 121 4.36 6.44 -20.05
C ASP A 121 2.91 6.02 -19.74
N THR A 122 2.55 5.88 -18.47
CA THR A 122 1.25 5.33 -18.02
C THR A 122 0.56 6.19 -16.96
N GLY A 123 1.02 7.42 -16.75
CA GLY A 123 0.51 8.32 -15.71
C GLY A 123 1.60 9.15 -15.06
N TYR A 124 1.24 9.88 -14.01
CA TYR A 124 2.17 10.70 -13.25
C TYR A 124 2.96 9.91 -12.22
N VAL A 125 4.21 10.29 -12.01
CA VAL A 125 5.15 9.64 -11.10
C VAL A 125 5.83 10.68 -10.21
N LEU A 126 5.98 10.37 -8.92
CA LEU A 126 6.67 11.24 -7.99
C LEU A 126 8.18 11.24 -8.30
N VAL A 127 8.73 12.39 -8.68
CA VAL A 127 10.16 12.57 -8.96
C VAL A 127 10.91 13.27 -7.84
N GLN A 128 10.22 14.09 -7.05
CA GLN A 128 10.80 14.77 -5.90
C GLN A 128 9.73 15.04 -4.83
N ALA A 129 10.11 14.93 -3.56
CA ALA A 129 9.33 15.42 -2.44
C ALA A 129 10.23 16.24 -1.50
N VAL A 130 9.68 17.30 -0.92
CA VAL A 130 10.28 18.06 0.17
C VAL A 130 9.30 17.99 1.33
N VAL A 131 9.75 17.56 2.49
CA VAL A 131 8.95 17.45 3.70
C VAL A 131 9.80 17.87 4.90
N GLY A 132 9.50 19.02 5.48
CA GLY A 132 10.32 19.59 6.55
C GLY A 132 11.75 19.86 6.08
N GLY A 133 12.73 19.24 6.75
CA GLY A 133 14.15 19.28 6.36
C GLY A 133 14.56 18.18 5.37
N MET A 134 13.70 17.20 5.12
CA MET A 134 14.00 16.06 4.28
C MET A 134 13.63 16.32 2.82
N THR A 135 14.53 15.97 1.89
CA THR A 135 14.27 15.92 0.45
C THR A 135 14.40 14.49 -0.05
N VAL A 136 13.39 14.00 -0.76
CA VAL A 136 13.40 12.70 -1.43
C VAL A 136 13.43 12.95 -2.94
N THR A 137 14.34 12.30 -3.65
CA THR A 137 14.50 12.45 -5.10
C THR A 137 14.55 11.10 -5.78
N ALA A 138 13.80 10.94 -6.86
CA ALA A 138 13.89 9.80 -7.74
C ALA A 138 15.14 9.92 -8.61
N ALA A 139 16.00 8.91 -8.61
CA ALA A 139 17.20 8.83 -9.43
C ALA A 139 17.26 7.49 -10.18
N PRO A 140 17.83 7.45 -11.40
CA PRO A 140 18.07 6.19 -12.08
C PRO A 140 19.01 5.29 -11.26
N GLY A 141 18.55 4.10 -10.91
CA GLY A 141 19.36 3.05 -10.30
C GLY A 141 20.00 2.13 -11.34
N ALA A 142 20.62 1.05 -10.86
CA ALA A 142 21.17 0.00 -11.72
C ALA A 142 20.10 -0.55 -12.69
N TYR A 143 20.51 -0.88 -13.91
CA TYR A 143 19.63 -1.39 -14.99
C TYR A 143 18.46 -0.46 -15.37
N GLY A 144 18.54 0.83 -15.04
CA GLY A 144 17.52 1.83 -15.39
C GLY A 144 16.28 1.82 -14.50
N VAL A 145 16.29 1.07 -13.39
CA VAL A 145 15.19 1.06 -12.40
C VAL A 145 15.32 2.29 -11.51
N MET A 146 14.30 3.15 -11.49
CA MET A 146 14.27 4.34 -10.63
C MET A 146 14.30 3.96 -9.15
N ARG A 147 15.04 4.72 -8.34
CA ARG A 147 15.18 4.55 -6.88
C ARG A 147 14.97 5.89 -6.20
N TYR A 148 14.49 5.88 -4.96
CA TYR A 148 14.38 7.09 -4.15
C TYR A 148 15.58 7.26 -3.22
N THR A 149 16.24 8.41 -3.30
CA THR A 149 17.27 8.82 -2.35
C THR A 149 16.70 9.93 -1.47
N ALA A 150 16.79 9.77 -0.15
CA ALA A 150 16.37 10.75 0.83
C ALA A 150 17.59 11.43 1.47
N GLN A 151 17.52 12.74 1.66
CA GLN A 151 18.57 13.55 2.23
C GLN A 151 18.02 14.47 3.33
N GLU A 152 18.70 14.49 4.47
CA GLU A 152 18.39 15.33 5.63
C GLU A 152 19.68 15.52 6.44
N ASP A 153 19.97 16.75 6.89
CA ASP A 153 21.13 17.06 7.75
C ASP A 153 22.50 16.51 7.28
N GLY A 154 22.70 16.46 5.95
CA GLY A 154 23.93 15.95 5.33
C GLY A 154 24.06 14.43 5.30
N GLN A 155 23.06 13.70 5.80
CA GLN A 155 22.93 12.25 5.63
C GLN A 155 22.16 11.93 4.34
N THR A 156 22.44 10.75 3.79
CA THR A 156 21.75 10.22 2.61
C THR A 156 21.32 8.79 2.90
N VAL A 157 20.07 8.46 2.58
CA VAL A 157 19.47 7.14 2.79
C VAL A 157 18.77 6.70 1.52
N TRP A 158 18.98 5.46 1.11
CA TRP A 158 18.18 4.83 0.07
C TRP A 158 16.83 4.40 0.65
N TRP A 159 15.74 4.90 0.07
CA TRP A 159 14.41 4.38 0.35
C TRP A 159 14.09 3.25 -0.62
N GLN A 160 13.99 2.02 -0.11
CA GLN A 160 13.71 0.79 -0.87
C GLN A 160 12.21 0.67 -1.20
N SER A 161 11.65 1.73 -1.76
CA SER A 161 10.28 1.81 -2.24
C SER A 161 10.22 1.61 -3.74
N ALA A 162 9.11 1.05 -4.23
CA ALA A 162 8.77 1.12 -5.64
C ALA A 162 8.51 2.58 -6.03
N MET A 163 8.68 2.90 -7.31
CA MET A 163 8.35 4.21 -7.86
C MET A 163 6.88 4.54 -7.57
N LYS A 164 6.62 5.69 -6.95
CA LYS A 164 5.26 6.09 -6.57
C LYS A 164 4.56 6.69 -7.78
N ARG A 165 3.68 5.93 -8.42
CA ARG A 165 2.68 6.48 -9.34
C ARG A 165 1.71 7.34 -8.54
N LEU A 166 1.07 8.31 -9.20
CA LEU A 166 0.10 9.19 -8.55
C LEU A 166 -1.05 8.41 -7.90
N GLU A 167 -1.51 7.33 -8.54
CA GLU A 167 -2.56 6.45 -8.00
C GLU A 167 -2.12 5.67 -6.75
N ASP A 168 -0.82 5.39 -6.63
CA ASP A 168 -0.22 4.66 -5.52
C ASP A 168 0.22 5.57 -4.37
N PHE A 169 0.45 6.85 -4.67
CA PHE A 169 0.98 7.83 -3.71
C PHE A 169 -0.03 8.18 -2.63
N ASN A 170 0.44 8.12 -1.38
CA ASN A 170 -0.35 8.44 -0.20
C ASN A 170 0.35 9.50 0.65
N ILE A 171 -0.20 10.71 0.65
CA ILE A 171 0.39 11.85 1.33
C ILE A 171 0.45 11.64 2.85
N ARG A 172 -0.54 10.96 3.45
CA ARG A 172 -0.58 10.74 4.90
C ARG A 172 0.43 9.73 5.40
N LEU A 173 0.80 8.78 4.53
CA LEU A 173 1.73 7.71 4.85
C LEU A 173 3.12 7.93 4.22
N PHE A 174 3.32 9.06 3.56
CA PHE A 174 4.64 9.46 3.08
C PHE A 174 5.60 9.68 4.27
N PRO A 175 6.82 9.12 4.24
CA PRO A 175 7.75 9.21 5.35
C PRO A 175 8.13 10.66 5.66
N ARG A 176 8.38 10.96 6.94
CA ARG A 176 8.63 12.33 7.40
C ARG A 176 10.07 12.57 7.88
N SER A 177 10.89 11.53 7.98
CA SER A 177 12.31 11.62 8.37
C SER A 177 13.14 10.46 7.79
N LEU A 178 14.46 10.58 7.85
CA LEU A 178 15.35 9.47 7.49
C LEU A 178 15.20 8.25 8.42
N GLU A 179 14.87 8.46 9.69
CA GLU A 179 14.61 7.38 10.65
C GLU A 179 13.38 6.56 10.23
N GLU A 180 12.31 7.23 9.81
CA GLU A 180 11.10 6.58 9.33
C GLU A 180 11.35 5.77 8.05
N ILE A 181 12.19 6.28 7.14
CA ILE A 181 12.62 5.53 5.95
C ILE A 181 13.39 4.27 6.31
N ARG A 182 14.38 4.36 7.22
CA ARG A 182 15.15 3.19 7.69
C ARG A 182 14.24 2.16 8.34
N HIS A 183 13.30 2.63 9.15
CA HIS A 183 12.29 1.77 9.78
C HIS A 183 11.40 1.07 8.75
N LEU A 184 10.89 1.79 7.75
CA LEU A 184 10.09 1.20 6.66
C LEU A 184 10.88 0.19 5.84
N ASN A 185 12.13 0.48 5.47
CA ASN A 185 13.01 -0.46 4.77
C ASN A 185 13.16 -1.76 5.57
N PHE A 186 13.39 -1.64 6.88
CA PHE A 186 13.49 -2.79 7.77
C PHE A 186 12.18 -3.59 7.86
N MET A 187 11.04 -2.92 8.09
CA MET A 187 9.74 -3.58 8.18
C MET A 187 9.37 -4.28 6.88
N HIS A 188 9.63 -3.66 5.73
CA HIS A 188 9.45 -4.30 4.43
C HIS A 188 10.35 -5.51 4.26
N ALA A 189 11.64 -5.40 4.52
CA ALA A 189 12.56 -6.52 4.35
C ALA A 189 12.20 -7.70 5.29
N ALA A 190 11.82 -7.41 6.53
CA ALA A 190 11.41 -8.39 7.53
C ALA A 190 10.10 -9.13 7.17
N LEU A 191 9.22 -8.48 6.42
CA LEU A 191 7.89 -8.99 6.07
C LEU A 191 7.73 -9.25 4.57
N ASP A 192 8.82 -9.22 3.80
CA ASP A 192 8.87 -9.26 2.33
C ASP A 192 8.09 -10.46 1.78
N SER A 193 8.26 -11.63 2.40
CA SER A 193 7.52 -12.84 2.05
C SER A 193 6.00 -12.75 2.29
N GLY A 194 5.53 -11.82 3.11
CA GLY A 194 4.12 -11.52 3.34
C GLY A 194 3.47 -10.68 2.24
N GLU A 195 4.24 -10.10 1.31
CA GLU A 195 3.72 -9.32 0.17
C GLU A 195 2.95 -10.19 -0.84
N ALA A 196 3.27 -11.48 -0.91
CA ALA A 196 2.68 -12.43 -1.84
C ALA A 196 1.18 -12.72 -1.59
N VAL A 197 0.71 -12.47 -0.35
CA VAL A 197 -0.53 -13.10 0.14
C VAL A 197 -1.79 -12.35 -0.26
N CYS A 198 -1.74 -11.03 -0.33
CA CYS A 198 -2.82 -10.18 -0.84
C CYS A 198 -2.81 -10.04 -2.38
N GLY A 199 -1.93 -10.80 -3.05
CA GLY A 199 -1.74 -10.81 -4.49
C GLY A 199 -0.67 -9.80 -4.94
N TRP A 200 0.25 -10.26 -5.77
CA TRP A 200 1.19 -9.42 -6.51
C TRP A 200 0.38 -8.40 -7.32
N TRP A 201 0.56 -7.10 -7.05
CA TRP A 201 -0.01 -5.97 -7.80
C TRP A 201 -1.51 -5.66 -7.61
N GLN A 202 -1.97 -5.28 -6.43
CA GLN A 202 -3.40 -4.91 -6.27
C GLN A 202 -3.66 -3.48 -5.81
N THR A 203 -3.18 -2.51 -6.60
CA THR A 203 -3.86 -1.22 -6.79
C THR A 203 -4.71 -1.28 -8.07
N GLY A 204 -5.85 -0.56 -8.13
CA GLY A 204 -6.74 -0.58 -9.30
C GLY A 204 -7.55 -1.88 -9.47
N GLU A 205 -8.03 -2.22 -10.67
CA GLU A 205 -8.98 -3.33 -10.94
C GLU A 205 -8.40 -4.76 -10.81
N ALA A 206 -7.31 -4.94 -10.06
CA ALA A 206 -6.67 -6.24 -9.89
C ALA A 206 -7.55 -7.24 -9.11
N GLY A 207 -7.36 -8.52 -9.42
CA GLY A 207 -8.18 -9.62 -8.90
C GLY A 207 -9.25 -10.09 -9.88
N ARG A 208 -9.99 -11.13 -9.49
CA ARG A 208 -11.07 -11.69 -10.29
C ARG A 208 -12.28 -10.77 -10.23
N ARG A 209 -12.67 -10.16 -11.35
CA ARG A 209 -13.92 -9.39 -11.44
C ARG A 209 -15.14 -10.31 -11.31
N TYR A 210 -16.04 -9.96 -10.40
CA TYR A 210 -17.37 -10.53 -10.24
C TYR A 210 -18.39 -9.51 -10.73
N GLU A 211 -19.38 -9.95 -11.51
CA GLU A 211 -20.42 -9.08 -12.03
C GLU A 211 -21.74 -9.87 -12.10
N GLY A 212 -22.76 -9.39 -11.39
CA GLY A 212 -24.11 -9.97 -11.44
C GLY A 212 -24.17 -11.45 -11.06
N VAL A 213 -23.36 -11.89 -10.08
CA VAL A 213 -23.23 -13.31 -9.71
C VAL A 213 -24.42 -13.87 -8.94
N GLY A 214 -25.35 -13.02 -8.49
CA GLY A 214 -26.55 -13.45 -7.80
C GLY A 214 -27.54 -12.31 -7.59
N ARG A 215 -28.58 -12.57 -6.78
CA ARG A 215 -29.56 -11.55 -6.35
C ARG A 215 -29.37 -11.22 -4.88
N GLY A 216 -29.69 -9.98 -4.50
CA GLY A 216 -29.61 -9.53 -3.10
C GLY A 216 -28.18 -9.27 -2.64
N THR A 217 -27.88 -9.57 -1.38
CA THR A 217 -26.60 -9.23 -0.73
C THR A 217 -26.01 -10.42 0.02
N ALA A 218 -24.68 -10.48 0.11
CA ALA A 218 -23.97 -11.41 0.97
C ALA A 218 -23.23 -10.65 2.09
N ALA A 219 -23.19 -11.22 3.30
CA ALA A 219 -22.48 -10.63 4.42
C ALA A 219 -20.97 -10.58 4.16
N VAL A 220 -20.33 -9.48 4.57
CA VAL A 220 -18.88 -9.31 4.48
C VAL A 220 -18.29 -9.19 5.88
N TYR A 221 -17.38 -10.08 6.21
CA TYR A 221 -16.72 -10.17 7.52
C TYR A 221 -15.29 -9.63 7.46
N SER A 222 -14.73 -9.19 8.59
CA SER A 222 -13.31 -8.79 8.66
C SER A 222 -12.35 -9.96 8.45
N ALA A 223 -12.75 -11.17 8.84
CA ALA A 223 -11.93 -12.37 8.84
C ALA A 223 -12.74 -13.59 8.37
N PRO A 224 -12.10 -14.69 7.91
CA PRO A 224 -12.78 -15.87 7.36
C PRO A 224 -13.32 -16.81 8.45
N PHE A 225 -14.13 -16.28 9.38
CA PHE A 225 -14.68 -17.03 10.54
C PHE A 225 -16.19 -16.76 10.76
N GLY A 226 -16.89 -16.35 9.71
CA GLY A 226 -18.34 -16.20 9.72
C GLY A 226 -18.81 -15.25 10.83
N GLU A 227 -19.83 -15.66 11.59
CA GLU A 227 -20.41 -14.85 12.67
C GLU A 227 -19.48 -14.63 13.86
N ASN A 228 -18.35 -15.36 13.96
CA ASN A 228 -17.34 -15.10 14.98
C ASN A 228 -16.41 -13.93 14.59
N ALA A 229 -16.43 -13.48 13.33
CA ALA A 229 -15.64 -12.35 12.87
C ALA A 229 -16.43 -11.04 12.97
N TRP A 230 -15.71 -9.96 13.28
CA TRP A 230 -16.27 -8.62 13.32
C TRP A 230 -16.86 -8.23 11.96
N ARG A 231 -17.91 -7.40 11.99
CA ARG A 231 -18.58 -6.92 10.79
C ARG A 231 -18.84 -5.42 10.87
N ALA A 232 -18.27 -4.70 9.90
CA ALA A 232 -18.40 -3.25 9.79
C ALA A 232 -19.85 -2.77 9.65
N ALA A 233 -20.02 -1.44 9.70
CA ALA A 233 -21.32 -0.78 9.62
C ALA A 233 -22.32 -1.27 10.68
N ASN A 234 -21.85 -1.40 11.94
CA ASN A 234 -22.63 -1.91 13.07
C ASN A 234 -23.22 -3.30 12.78
N GLY A 235 -22.38 -4.22 12.29
CA GLY A 235 -22.80 -5.56 11.96
C GLY A 235 -23.69 -5.63 10.73
N LYS A 236 -23.55 -4.74 9.74
CA LYS A 236 -24.39 -4.75 8.51
C LYS A 236 -23.60 -4.73 7.20
N ALA A 237 -22.27 -4.76 7.25
CA ALA A 237 -21.47 -4.80 6.04
C ALA A 237 -21.87 -5.99 5.14
N ALA A 238 -22.16 -5.68 3.88
CA ALA A 238 -22.62 -6.64 2.91
C ALA A 238 -22.28 -6.14 1.50
N VAL A 239 -22.02 -7.07 0.58
CA VAL A 239 -21.79 -6.80 -0.84
C VAL A 239 -23.06 -7.12 -1.65
N GLY A 240 -23.41 -6.27 -2.61
CA GLY A 240 -24.49 -6.52 -3.54
C GLY A 240 -24.09 -7.54 -4.61
N LEU A 241 -24.79 -8.67 -4.68
CA LEU A 241 -24.47 -9.75 -5.62
C LEU A 241 -24.85 -9.43 -7.08
N GLU A 242 -25.72 -8.44 -7.28
CA GLU A 242 -26.09 -7.93 -8.60
C GLU A 242 -25.06 -6.94 -9.16
N GLY A 243 -24.19 -6.39 -8.30
CA GLY A 243 -23.22 -5.37 -8.66
C GLY A 243 -21.89 -5.94 -9.17
N THR A 244 -20.88 -5.06 -9.18
CA THR A 244 -19.49 -5.39 -9.53
C THR A 244 -18.62 -5.33 -8.28
N PHE A 245 -17.73 -6.31 -8.12
CA PHE A 245 -16.71 -6.34 -7.09
C PHE A 245 -15.54 -7.23 -7.53
N TRP A 246 -14.43 -7.21 -6.79
CA TRP A 246 -13.20 -7.91 -7.15
C TRP A 246 -12.83 -8.92 -6.06
N GLY A 247 -12.65 -10.19 -6.43
CA GLY A 247 -12.06 -11.19 -5.54
C GLY A 247 -10.54 -11.14 -5.63
N MET A 248 -9.90 -10.90 -4.49
CA MET A 248 -8.45 -10.81 -4.39
C MET A 248 -7.82 -12.19 -4.30
N HIS A 249 -8.37 -13.03 -3.43
CA HIS A 249 -7.90 -14.40 -3.19
C HIS A 249 -8.92 -15.22 -2.41
N THR A 250 -8.68 -16.52 -2.31
CA THR A 250 -9.52 -17.47 -1.57
C THR A 250 -8.79 -18.06 -0.38
N VAL A 251 -9.51 -18.40 0.69
CA VAL A 251 -8.94 -18.96 1.93
C VAL A 251 -9.98 -19.78 2.68
N ARG A 252 -9.53 -20.84 3.35
CA ARG A 252 -10.35 -21.61 4.27
C ARG A 252 -10.13 -21.14 5.72
N GLY A 253 -11.22 -20.89 6.42
CA GLY A 253 -11.25 -20.62 7.86
C GLY A 253 -12.55 -21.16 8.45
N ASP A 254 -12.55 -21.59 9.71
CA ASP A 254 -13.74 -22.23 10.31
C ASP A 254 -14.28 -23.43 9.47
N GLY A 255 -13.40 -24.14 8.77
CA GLY A 255 -13.80 -25.23 7.87
C GLY A 255 -14.72 -24.81 6.70
N GLN A 256 -14.84 -23.51 6.43
CA GLN A 256 -15.60 -22.94 5.32
C GLN A 256 -14.69 -22.18 4.36
N ASP A 257 -15.09 -22.15 3.09
CA ASP A 257 -14.33 -21.50 2.03
C ASP A 257 -14.81 -20.05 1.82
N TYR A 258 -13.88 -19.11 1.95
CA TYR A 258 -14.11 -17.68 1.79
C TYR A 258 -13.37 -17.13 0.58
N ALA A 259 -13.94 -16.09 -0.02
CA ALA A 259 -13.24 -15.18 -0.91
C ALA A 259 -12.98 -13.87 -0.16
N CYS A 260 -11.73 -13.43 -0.15
CA CYS A 260 -11.39 -12.04 0.15
C CYS A 260 -11.81 -11.19 -1.05
N ILE A 261 -12.67 -10.21 -0.81
CA ILE A 261 -13.22 -9.34 -1.83
C ILE A 261 -12.96 -7.88 -1.50
N ARG A 262 -12.90 -7.09 -2.55
CA ARG A 262 -12.89 -5.64 -2.54
C ARG A 262 -14.11 -5.13 -3.29
N TYR A 263 -14.85 -4.20 -2.71
CA TYR A 263 -16.02 -3.62 -3.33
C TYR A 263 -16.24 -2.15 -2.94
N ASP A 264 -16.81 -1.39 -3.85
CA ASP A 264 -17.16 0.00 -3.63
C ASP A 264 -18.48 0.10 -2.86
N ILE A 265 -18.48 0.87 -1.78
CA ILE A 265 -19.70 1.27 -1.06
C ILE A 265 -20.24 2.55 -1.69
N SER A 266 -19.33 3.45 -2.06
CA SER A 266 -19.59 4.69 -2.77
C SER A 266 -18.33 5.14 -3.50
N ASN A 267 -18.41 6.24 -4.24
CA ASN A 267 -17.25 6.87 -4.87
C ASN A 267 -16.16 7.31 -3.88
N ARG A 268 -16.47 7.40 -2.58
CA ARG A 268 -15.60 7.88 -1.50
C ARG A 268 -15.16 6.79 -0.54
N THR A 269 -15.69 5.57 -0.68
CA THR A 269 -15.48 4.52 0.31
C THR A 269 -15.53 3.15 -0.34
N GLN A 270 -14.49 2.38 -0.12
CA GLN A 270 -14.39 0.99 -0.50
C GLN A 270 -14.36 0.12 0.77
N ARG A 271 -14.44 -1.19 0.62
CA ARG A 271 -14.12 -2.13 1.70
C ARG A 271 -13.43 -3.37 1.16
N ILE A 272 -12.48 -3.87 1.93
CA ILE A 272 -11.92 -5.21 1.79
C ILE A 272 -12.43 -6.10 2.94
N GLY A 273 -12.86 -7.32 2.63
CA GLY A 273 -13.31 -8.29 3.63
C GLY A 273 -13.66 -9.65 3.01
N PHE A 274 -14.21 -10.56 3.82
CA PHE A 274 -14.43 -11.95 3.45
C PHE A 274 -15.91 -12.27 3.26
N VAL A 275 -16.21 -12.98 2.17
CA VAL A 275 -17.54 -13.51 1.86
C VAL A 275 -17.46 -15.01 1.62
N LEU A 276 -18.49 -15.77 2.01
CA LEU A 276 -18.54 -17.21 1.72
C LEU A 276 -18.57 -17.45 0.20
N GLN A 277 -17.73 -18.38 -0.28
CA GLN A 277 -17.72 -18.73 -1.71
C GLN A 277 -19.05 -19.30 -2.19
N SER A 278 -19.76 -20.02 -1.33
CA SER A 278 -21.09 -20.55 -1.62
C SER A 278 -22.09 -19.45 -1.96
N ALA A 279 -21.94 -18.25 -1.38
CA ALA A 279 -22.76 -17.08 -1.71
C ALA A 279 -22.44 -16.51 -3.11
N LEU A 280 -21.26 -16.80 -3.64
CA LEU A 280 -20.81 -16.43 -4.98
C LEU A 280 -21.11 -17.51 -6.03
N GLY A 281 -21.78 -18.61 -5.64
CA GLY A 281 -22.01 -19.78 -6.50
C GLY A 281 -20.73 -20.57 -6.81
N GLN A 282 -19.68 -20.43 -6.00
CA GLN A 282 -18.41 -21.13 -6.15
C GLN A 282 -18.26 -22.18 -5.06
N THR A 283 -17.98 -23.44 -5.44
CA THR A 283 -17.88 -24.56 -4.49
C THR A 283 -16.83 -25.61 -4.88
N GLU A 284 -16.05 -25.40 -5.94
CA GLU A 284 -15.20 -26.46 -6.53
C GLU A 284 -13.69 -26.22 -6.37
N GLU A 285 -13.27 -25.05 -5.89
CA GLU A 285 -11.85 -24.70 -5.76
C GLU A 285 -11.36 -24.96 -4.33
N ALA A 286 -10.41 -25.89 -4.17
CA ALA A 286 -9.82 -26.17 -2.86
C ALA A 286 -9.10 -24.92 -2.35
N CYS A 287 -9.53 -24.41 -1.19
CA CYS A 287 -8.91 -23.26 -0.56
C CYS A 287 -7.82 -23.70 0.41
N PRO A 288 -6.63 -23.05 0.41
CA PRO A 288 -5.63 -23.29 1.43
C PRO A 288 -6.15 -22.85 2.80
N GLU A 289 -5.73 -23.55 3.86
CA GLU A 289 -6.03 -23.13 5.23
C GLU A 289 -5.40 -21.74 5.48
N TRP A 290 -6.09 -20.89 6.25
CA TRP A 290 -5.61 -19.53 6.50
C TRP A 290 -4.21 -19.51 7.13
N THR A 291 -3.88 -20.51 7.95
CA THR A 291 -2.55 -20.64 8.58
C THR A 291 -1.44 -20.96 7.59
N GLU A 292 -1.77 -21.62 6.47
CA GLU A 292 -0.83 -21.91 5.39
C GLU A 292 -0.73 -20.74 4.42
N LYS A 293 -1.82 -19.98 4.27
CA LYS A 293 -1.92 -18.86 3.34
C LYS A 293 -1.22 -17.60 3.83
N TYR A 294 -1.43 -17.23 5.09
CA TYR A 294 -0.93 -15.98 5.65
C TYR A 294 0.38 -16.19 6.41
N VAL A 295 1.21 -15.14 6.44
CA VAL A 295 2.31 -15.08 7.41
C VAL A 295 1.72 -14.89 8.80
N GLN A 296 2.48 -15.18 9.85
CA GLN A 296 2.01 -15.01 11.24
C GLN A 296 3.10 -14.41 12.10
N VAL A 297 3.47 -13.17 11.76
CA VAL A 297 4.57 -12.45 12.41
C VAL A 297 4.02 -11.53 13.50
N PRO A 298 4.41 -11.69 14.77
CA PRO A 298 3.99 -10.79 15.83
C PRO A 298 4.52 -9.36 15.62
N VAL A 299 3.60 -8.39 15.70
CA VAL A 299 3.88 -6.96 15.55
C VAL A 299 3.24 -6.18 16.69
N ARG A 300 3.72 -4.98 16.91
CA ARG A 300 3.24 -4.05 17.92
C ARG A 300 3.10 -2.66 17.29
N ALA A 301 2.07 -1.92 17.71
CA ALA A 301 2.00 -0.49 17.40
C ALA A 301 3.09 0.29 18.16
N ARG A 302 3.98 0.96 17.43
CA ARG A 302 5.05 1.79 18.04
C ARG A 302 4.59 3.22 18.37
N GLU A 303 3.44 3.60 17.83
CA GLU A 303 2.75 4.86 18.08
C GLU A 303 1.23 4.64 17.96
N THR A 304 0.44 5.58 18.46
CA THR A 304 -1.02 5.49 18.28
C THR A 304 -1.38 5.73 16.82
N THR A 305 -2.13 4.80 16.24
CA THR A 305 -2.50 4.78 14.82
C THR A 305 -3.94 4.30 14.65
N TYR A 306 -4.30 3.80 13.48
CA TYR A 306 -5.64 3.32 13.16
C TYR A 306 -5.62 1.97 12.42
N LEU A 307 -6.75 1.27 12.52
CA LEU A 307 -7.08 0.11 11.71
C LEU A 307 -8.24 0.48 10.77
N THR A 308 -8.07 0.20 9.49
CA THR A 308 -9.08 0.45 8.44
C THR A 308 -9.44 -0.83 7.69
N ASP A 309 -10.61 -0.86 7.07
CA ASP A 309 -11.03 -1.84 6.07
C ASP A 309 -11.00 -1.25 4.64
N ASP A 310 -10.56 0.01 4.49
CA ASP A 310 -10.50 0.77 3.24
C ASP A 310 -9.12 1.43 3.05
N PRO A 311 -8.05 0.66 2.82
CA PRO A 311 -6.70 1.21 2.68
C PRO A 311 -6.47 2.04 1.40
N GLN A 312 -7.38 2.00 0.42
CA GLN A 312 -7.18 2.61 -0.91
C GLN A 312 -7.95 3.91 -1.15
N VAL A 313 -9.09 4.11 -0.51
CA VAL A 313 -9.96 5.26 -0.83
C VAL A 313 -10.09 6.20 0.37
N SER A 314 -10.95 5.89 1.34
CA SER A 314 -11.21 6.79 2.47
C SER A 314 -10.13 6.74 3.54
N GLN A 315 -9.51 5.57 3.72
CA GLN A 315 -8.63 5.27 4.86
C GLN A 315 -9.32 5.54 6.22
N TYR A 316 -10.65 5.43 6.25
CA TYR A 316 -11.43 5.71 7.44
C TYR A 316 -11.05 4.76 8.58
N ALA A 317 -10.76 5.32 9.76
CA ALA A 317 -10.41 4.56 10.94
C ALA A 317 -11.64 3.82 11.50
N GLN A 318 -11.69 2.51 11.31
CA GLN A 318 -12.68 1.66 11.98
C GLN A 318 -12.39 1.57 13.47
N PHE A 319 -11.10 1.54 13.82
CA PHE A 319 -10.61 1.52 15.19
C PHE A 319 -9.38 2.42 15.33
N VAL A 320 -9.25 3.03 16.51
CA VAL A 320 -7.97 3.56 16.97
C VAL A 320 -7.15 2.38 17.50
N VAL A 321 -5.87 2.34 17.12
CA VAL A 321 -4.90 1.36 17.61
C VAL A 321 -3.96 2.09 18.57
N PRO A 322 -4.10 1.92 19.88
CA PRO A 322 -3.19 2.53 20.84
C PRO A 322 -1.74 2.09 20.64
N GLU A 323 -0.80 2.94 21.02
CA GLU A 323 0.60 2.54 21.13
C GLU A 323 0.74 1.33 22.07
N GLY A 324 1.58 0.38 21.70
CA GLY A 324 1.82 -0.85 22.46
C GLY A 324 0.83 -1.98 22.18
N THR A 325 -0.21 -1.77 21.38
CA THR A 325 -1.13 -2.85 21.00
C THR A 325 -0.40 -3.93 20.22
N GLU A 326 -0.42 -5.16 20.74
CA GLU A 326 0.10 -6.36 20.08
C GLU A 326 -0.92 -6.90 19.06
N MET A 327 -0.41 -7.31 17.91
CA MET A 327 -1.17 -7.82 16.76
C MET A 327 -0.34 -8.89 16.06
N THR A 328 -0.97 -9.61 15.13
CA THR A 328 -0.25 -10.53 14.23
C THR A 328 -0.34 -10.00 12.82
N CYS A 329 0.80 -9.70 12.19
CA CYS A 329 0.87 -9.40 10.77
C CYS A 329 0.59 -10.68 9.96
N LEU A 330 -0.39 -10.59 9.06
CA LEU A 330 -0.88 -11.65 8.19
C LEU A 330 -0.40 -11.51 6.74
N ALA A 331 -0.21 -10.28 6.28
CA ALA A 331 0.30 -9.95 4.95
C ALA A 331 0.74 -8.49 4.89
N LEU A 332 1.47 -8.13 3.83
CA LEU A 332 1.61 -6.72 3.43
C LEU A 332 0.56 -6.37 2.37
N TYR A 333 0.10 -5.12 2.38
CA TYR A 333 -0.80 -4.58 1.38
C TYR A 333 -0.20 -3.32 0.77
N ALA A 334 0.19 -3.46 -0.50
CA ALA A 334 1.08 -2.50 -1.17
C ALA A 334 2.33 -2.25 -0.30
N GLN A 335 2.81 -1.00 -0.26
CA GLN A 335 3.99 -0.62 0.55
C GLN A 335 3.64 0.19 1.80
N GLU A 336 2.36 0.25 2.18
CA GLU A 336 1.87 1.25 3.13
C GLU A 336 1.20 0.63 4.35
N TYR A 337 0.66 -0.58 4.21
CA TYR A 337 -0.17 -1.22 5.22
C TYR A 337 0.30 -2.65 5.49
N ALA A 338 0.21 -3.05 6.74
CA ALA A 338 0.14 -4.45 7.11
C ALA A 338 -1.33 -4.86 7.25
N PHE A 339 -1.70 -6.00 6.69
CA PHE A 339 -2.95 -6.68 7.04
C PHE A 339 -2.72 -7.49 8.30
N VAL A 340 -3.47 -7.22 9.37
CA VAL A 340 -3.22 -7.73 10.72
C VAL A 340 -4.44 -8.41 11.31
N ALA A 341 -4.21 -9.39 12.19
CA ALA A 341 -5.17 -9.81 13.21
C ALA A 341 -4.99 -8.96 14.48
N ALA A 342 -6.07 -8.36 14.96
CA ALA A 342 -6.07 -7.36 16.02
C ALA A 342 -7.25 -7.55 16.98
N ASP A 343 -7.46 -8.79 17.43
CA ASP A 343 -8.61 -9.18 18.26
C ASP A 343 -8.69 -8.40 19.59
N ALA A 344 -7.56 -7.87 20.08
CA ALA A 344 -7.50 -7.04 21.28
C ALA A 344 -8.26 -5.70 21.17
N LEU A 345 -8.67 -5.28 19.97
CA LEU A 345 -9.38 -4.01 19.74
C LEU A 345 -10.91 -4.13 19.85
N VAL A 346 -11.46 -5.34 20.00
CA VAL A 346 -12.90 -5.58 20.09
C VAL A 346 -13.28 -6.21 21.44
N ASP A 347 -14.17 -5.54 22.17
CA ASP A 347 -14.56 -5.96 23.52
C ASP A 347 -15.52 -7.17 23.54
N ASP A 348 -16.18 -7.47 22.42
CA ASP A 348 -17.17 -8.54 22.32
C ASP A 348 -16.58 -9.91 21.99
N GLY A 349 -15.25 -9.98 21.82
CA GLY A 349 -14.52 -11.21 21.53
C GLY A 349 -14.59 -11.66 20.07
N SER A 350 -15.11 -10.83 19.17
CA SER A 350 -15.07 -11.10 17.73
C SER A 350 -13.63 -11.17 17.22
N ILE A 351 -13.41 -11.89 16.12
CA ILE A 351 -12.13 -11.89 15.41
C ILE A 351 -12.07 -10.66 14.50
N LEU A 352 -11.07 -9.81 14.69
CA LEU A 352 -10.90 -8.57 13.92
C LEU A 352 -9.62 -8.63 13.10
N TRP A 353 -9.76 -8.63 11.77
CA TRP A 353 -8.65 -8.39 10.86
C TRP A 353 -8.85 -7.10 10.08
N GLY A 354 -7.77 -6.41 9.73
CA GLY A 354 -7.82 -5.15 8.97
C GLY A 354 -6.44 -4.61 8.65
N PHE A 355 -6.38 -3.37 8.16
CA PHE A 355 -5.15 -2.75 7.66
C PHE A 355 -4.65 -1.68 8.63
N VAL A 356 -3.38 -1.78 9.04
CA VAL A 356 -2.71 -0.80 9.91
C VAL A 356 -1.49 -0.24 9.17
N PRO A 357 -1.24 1.08 9.19
CA PRO A 357 -0.08 1.67 8.53
C PRO A 357 1.24 1.02 8.97
N LEU A 358 2.02 0.54 8.01
CA LEU A 358 3.26 -0.20 8.28
C LEU A 358 4.30 0.66 9.02
N ARG A 359 4.37 1.96 8.71
CA ARG A 359 5.25 2.93 9.39
C ARG A 359 5.02 3.04 10.91
N ALA A 360 3.81 2.69 11.36
CA ALA A 360 3.38 2.75 12.76
C ALA A 360 3.50 1.39 13.47
N LEU A 361 4.05 0.38 12.81
CA LEU A 361 4.26 -0.95 13.36
C LEU A 361 5.74 -1.24 13.53
N GLU A 362 6.08 -1.92 14.61
CA GLU A 362 7.35 -2.59 14.78
C GLU A 362 7.11 -4.07 15.02
N LEU A 363 8.14 -4.88 14.87
CA LEU A 363 8.06 -6.28 15.25
C LEU A 363 7.99 -6.36 16.77
N ALA A 364 7.14 -7.22 17.32
CA ALA A 364 7.07 -7.40 18.77
C ALA A 364 8.38 -8.04 19.25
N SER A 365 9.30 -7.19 19.72
CA SER A 365 10.75 -7.44 19.60
C SER A 365 11.44 -8.10 20.79
N GLU A 366 10.78 -8.43 21.90
CA GLU A 366 11.55 -8.92 23.07
C GLU A 366 11.66 -10.46 23.18
N ASP A 367 10.65 -11.23 22.76
CA ASP A 367 10.68 -12.69 22.88
C ASP A 367 10.78 -13.43 21.53
N VAL A 368 10.49 -12.74 20.42
CA VAL A 368 10.22 -13.42 19.13
C VAL A 368 11.42 -13.39 18.17
N ARG A 369 12.36 -12.44 18.32
CA ARG A 369 13.65 -12.43 17.62
C ARG A 369 14.78 -12.80 18.56
N GLN A 370 14.95 -14.11 18.66
CA GLN A 370 15.91 -14.81 19.52
C GLN A 370 17.31 -14.23 19.41
N ALA A 371 18.10 -14.41 20.46
CA ALA A 371 19.45 -13.87 20.62
C ALA A 371 20.32 -14.08 19.37
N VAL A 372 21.11 -13.07 19.03
CA VAL A 372 22.06 -13.11 17.92
C VAL A 372 22.91 -14.38 17.99
N ARG A 373 22.89 -15.16 16.90
CA ARG A 373 23.60 -16.44 16.76
C ARG A 373 25.04 -16.21 16.36
N HIS A 374 25.85 -15.74 17.31
CA HIS A 374 27.28 -15.49 17.11
C HIS A 374 28.06 -16.74 16.66
N ASP A 375 27.62 -17.94 17.04
CA ASP A 375 28.21 -19.20 16.61
C ASP A 375 28.00 -19.48 15.11
N VAL A 376 26.83 -19.11 14.58
CA VAL A 376 26.53 -19.16 13.14
C VAL A 376 27.30 -18.07 12.41
N MET A 377 27.35 -16.86 12.98
CA MET A 377 28.11 -15.76 12.40
C MET A 377 29.60 -16.11 12.25
N ALA A 378 30.19 -16.75 13.26
CA ALA A 378 31.58 -17.19 13.22
C ALA A 378 31.85 -18.28 12.15
N GLN A 379 30.87 -19.15 11.86
CA GLN A 379 30.99 -20.15 10.78
C GLN A 379 30.95 -19.51 9.39
N MET A 380 30.20 -18.42 9.24
CA MET A 380 30.04 -17.70 7.98
C MET A 380 31.11 -16.62 7.73
N ASP A 381 32.08 -16.46 8.64
CA ASP A 381 33.20 -15.51 8.48
C ASP A 381 34.03 -15.82 7.22
N GLY A 382 34.07 -14.90 6.26
CA GLY A 382 34.79 -15.06 5.00
C GLY A 382 34.17 -14.33 3.82
N THR A 383 34.78 -14.53 2.65
CA THR A 383 34.29 -14.00 1.37
C THR A 383 33.51 -15.08 0.62
N TRP A 384 32.37 -14.69 0.06
CA TRP A 384 31.39 -15.58 -0.55
C TRP A 384 30.97 -15.08 -1.92
N ARG A 385 30.74 -16.00 -2.86
CA ARG A 385 30.18 -15.71 -4.18
C ARG A 385 28.89 -16.49 -4.41
N LEU A 386 27.90 -15.84 -5.02
CA LEU A 386 26.70 -16.46 -5.54
C LEU A 386 27.07 -17.51 -6.61
N THR A 387 26.62 -18.74 -6.42
CA THR A 387 26.90 -19.87 -7.31
C THR A 387 25.65 -20.45 -7.98
N ALA A 388 24.46 -20.19 -7.42
CA ALA A 388 23.20 -20.67 -7.98
C ALA A 388 22.00 -19.84 -7.50
N GLY A 389 20.92 -19.83 -8.30
CA GLY A 389 19.65 -19.20 -7.93
C GLY A 389 19.56 -17.70 -8.22
N GLY A 390 18.53 -17.04 -7.69
CA GLY A 390 18.33 -15.60 -7.85
C GLY A 390 19.24 -14.78 -6.93
N SER A 391 19.52 -13.52 -7.31
CA SER A 391 20.24 -12.57 -6.44
C SER A 391 19.36 -12.19 -5.26
N MET A 392 19.38 -13.01 -4.20
CA MET A 392 18.71 -12.75 -2.92
C MET A 392 19.52 -11.78 -2.04
N ALA A 393 20.82 -11.66 -2.32
CA ALA A 393 21.78 -10.71 -1.78
C ALA A 393 22.83 -10.38 -2.88
N ALA A 394 23.86 -9.61 -2.54
CA ALA A 394 24.96 -9.29 -3.46
C ALA A 394 25.64 -10.54 -4.04
N GLU A 395 26.09 -10.46 -5.29
CA GLU A 395 26.78 -11.57 -5.98
C GLU A 395 28.07 -11.96 -5.28
N GLU A 396 28.77 -10.99 -4.69
CA GLU A 396 29.97 -11.22 -3.89
C GLU A 396 29.94 -10.33 -2.65
N LEU A 397 30.27 -10.91 -1.50
CA LEU A 397 30.33 -10.19 -0.23
C LEU A 397 31.28 -10.85 0.77
N THR A 398 31.82 -10.06 1.68
CA THR A 398 32.59 -10.53 2.83
C THR A 398 31.79 -10.31 4.10
N LEU A 399 31.56 -11.38 4.85
CA LEU A 399 30.97 -11.36 6.18
C LEU A 399 32.09 -11.49 7.22
N ARG A 400 32.11 -10.61 8.21
CA ARG A 400 33.04 -10.72 9.35
C ARG A 400 32.33 -11.15 10.62
N ALA A 401 32.98 -11.99 11.41
CA ALA A 401 32.44 -12.49 12.68
C ALA A 401 32.09 -11.39 13.71
N ASP A 402 32.64 -10.17 13.55
CA ASP A 402 32.31 -9.00 14.36
C ASP A 402 30.97 -8.34 14.00
N GLY A 403 30.29 -8.85 12.97
CA GLY A 403 29.02 -8.33 12.49
C GLY A 403 29.15 -7.25 11.43
N THR A 404 30.34 -6.97 10.89
CA THR A 404 30.49 -6.08 9.72
C THR A 404 30.44 -6.87 8.42
N TYR A 405 29.88 -6.28 7.36
CA TYR A 405 29.96 -6.84 6.02
C TYR A 405 30.35 -5.78 4.98
N VAL A 406 30.84 -6.26 3.84
CA VAL A 406 31.05 -5.45 2.63
C VAL A 406 30.61 -6.23 1.41
N THR A 407 29.95 -5.58 0.46
CA THR A 407 29.58 -6.14 -0.84
C THR A 407 30.51 -5.62 -1.93
N TYR A 408 30.60 -6.35 -3.03
CA TYR A 408 31.40 -5.99 -4.20
C TYR A 408 30.51 -5.91 -5.45
N GLY A 409 30.91 -5.08 -6.42
CA GLY A 409 30.18 -4.91 -7.67
C GLY A 409 30.07 -3.44 -8.08
N GLU A 410 29.04 -3.11 -8.86
CA GLU A 410 28.82 -1.75 -9.39
C GLU A 410 28.46 -0.72 -8.31
N ALA A 411 27.84 -1.17 -7.22
CA ALA A 411 27.46 -0.36 -6.07
C ALA A 411 27.89 -1.08 -4.77
N PRO A 412 29.18 -1.06 -4.42
CA PRO A 412 29.65 -1.68 -3.19
C PRO A 412 29.04 -0.97 -1.99
N GLU A 413 28.70 -1.74 -0.97
CA GLU A 413 28.04 -1.28 0.26
C GLU A 413 28.70 -1.92 1.48
N GLU A 414 28.77 -1.18 2.57
CA GLU A 414 29.21 -1.67 3.87
C GLU A 414 28.06 -1.57 4.88
N GLY A 415 28.12 -2.37 5.94
CA GLY A 415 27.11 -2.29 6.97
C GLY A 415 27.26 -3.34 8.06
N VAL A 416 26.15 -3.56 8.76
CA VAL A 416 26.05 -4.53 9.86
C VAL A 416 25.21 -5.72 9.43
N TRP A 417 25.65 -6.91 9.82
CA TRP A 417 24.90 -8.14 9.64
C TRP A 417 24.83 -8.95 10.92
N TYR A 418 23.76 -9.74 11.04
CA TYR A 418 23.58 -10.68 12.13
C TYR A 418 22.65 -11.81 11.71
N VAL A 419 22.64 -12.87 12.53
CA VAL A 419 21.80 -14.05 12.32
C VAL A 419 20.95 -14.29 13.56
N THR A 420 19.68 -14.62 13.36
CA THR A 420 18.78 -15.08 14.43
C THR A 420 18.20 -16.44 14.07
N ASP A 421 17.61 -17.12 15.06
CA ASP A 421 16.78 -18.28 14.80
C ASP A 421 15.51 -17.86 14.05
N TYR A 422 15.08 -18.69 13.08
CA TYR A 422 13.79 -18.53 12.42
C TYR A 422 12.72 -19.34 13.13
N LEU A 423 11.52 -18.79 13.21
CA LEU A 423 10.35 -19.48 13.75
C LEU A 423 9.44 -19.91 12.61
N ALA A 424 9.39 -21.21 12.32
CA ALA A 424 8.56 -21.78 11.27
C ALA A 424 7.07 -21.38 11.35
N GLN A 425 6.57 -21.14 12.57
CA GLN A 425 5.20 -20.66 12.79
C GLN A 425 4.89 -19.30 12.12
N TRP A 426 5.90 -18.50 11.77
CA TRP A 426 5.73 -17.24 11.07
C TRP A 426 5.38 -17.41 9.58
N ASN A 427 5.63 -18.60 9.02
CA ASN A 427 5.28 -18.93 7.63
C ASN A 427 5.83 -17.94 6.59
N LEU A 428 7.04 -17.41 6.79
CA LEU A 428 7.70 -16.49 5.86
C LEU A 428 8.44 -17.21 4.72
N TYR A 429 8.84 -18.46 4.89
CA TYR A 429 9.73 -19.13 3.94
C TYR A 429 9.20 -20.50 3.55
N TRP A 430 9.26 -20.85 2.26
CA TRP A 430 8.69 -22.12 1.74
C TRP A 430 9.41 -23.37 2.26
N ASN A 431 10.64 -23.24 2.75
CA ASN A 431 11.52 -24.34 3.12
C ASN A 431 11.83 -24.42 4.63
N ASP A 432 11.17 -23.62 5.46
CA ASP A 432 11.39 -23.55 6.92
C ASP A 432 12.88 -23.58 7.31
N PRO A 433 13.67 -22.57 6.88
CA PRO A 433 15.10 -22.52 7.17
C PRO A 433 15.33 -22.40 8.68
N PRO A 434 16.46 -22.88 9.22
CA PRO A 434 16.71 -22.80 10.66
C PRO A 434 16.95 -21.36 11.17
N TYR A 435 17.38 -20.46 10.28
CA TYR A 435 17.84 -19.13 10.65
C TYR A 435 17.27 -18.05 9.73
N GLU A 436 17.42 -16.79 10.16
CA GLU A 436 17.28 -15.59 9.33
C GLU A 436 18.62 -14.83 9.30
N LEU A 437 19.03 -14.42 8.11
CA LEU A 437 20.15 -13.51 7.88
C LEU A 437 19.61 -12.08 7.73
N TYR A 438 20.20 -11.15 8.46
CA TYR A 438 19.94 -9.72 8.36
C TYR A 438 21.17 -9.02 7.81
N LEU A 439 21.01 -8.27 6.71
CA LEU A 439 22.02 -7.37 6.14
C LEU A 439 21.45 -5.95 6.19
N CYS A 440 22.07 -5.07 6.97
CA CYS A 440 21.67 -3.68 7.14
C CYS A 440 22.81 -2.75 6.70
N GLY A 441 22.65 -2.11 5.54
CA GLY A 441 23.62 -1.19 4.96
C GLY A 441 23.63 0.18 5.66
N ASP A 442 24.78 0.83 5.63
CA ASP A 442 24.93 2.21 6.11
C ASP A 442 24.12 3.20 5.25
N ASP A 443 23.96 2.90 3.96
CA ASP A 443 23.06 3.58 3.02
C ASP A 443 21.57 3.41 3.38
N GLY A 444 21.24 2.56 4.36
CA GLY A 444 19.89 2.26 4.83
C GLY A 444 19.17 1.17 4.08
N SER A 445 19.82 0.51 3.14
CA SER A 445 19.35 -0.76 2.59
C SER A 445 19.22 -1.81 3.68
N VAL A 446 18.15 -2.60 3.60
CA VAL A 446 17.92 -3.76 4.45
C VAL A 446 17.53 -4.94 3.58
N ASN A 447 18.10 -6.09 3.90
CA ASN A 447 17.77 -7.38 3.30
C ASN A 447 17.66 -8.43 4.41
N VAL A 448 16.50 -9.09 4.50
CA VAL A 448 16.24 -10.16 5.47
C VAL A 448 15.82 -11.40 4.71
N ARG A 449 16.52 -12.51 4.93
CA ARG A 449 16.28 -13.76 4.20
C ARG A 449 16.41 -14.96 5.12
N GLY A 450 15.64 -16.00 4.82
CA GLY A 450 15.80 -17.29 5.45
C GLY A 450 17.18 -17.86 5.12
N LEU A 451 17.87 -18.48 6.08
CA LEU A 451 19.26 -18.92 5.97
C LEU A 451 19.40 -20.40 6.33
N THR A 452 20.04 -21.15 5.44
CA THR A 452 20.43 -22.55 5.65
C THR A 452 21.93 -22.73 5.39
N LEU A 453 22.65 -23.28 6.37
CA LEU A 453 24.06 -23.63 6.21
C LEU A 453 24.22 -24.95 5.44
N GLN A 454 25.31 -25.06 4.68
CA GLN A 454 25.71 -26.24 3.92
C GLN A 454 27.19 -26.55 4.20
N GLU A 455 27.67 -27.73 3.81
CA GLU A 455 29.05 -28.16 4.10
C GLU A 455 30.11 -27.19 3.55
N ASP A 456 29.91 -26.68 2.33
CA ASP A 456 30.85 -25.79 1.62
C ASP A 456 30.24 -24.39 1.31
N GLY A 457 29.20 -24.00 2.02
CA GLY A 457 28.39 -22.85 1.63
C GLY A 457 27.21 -22.52 2.52
N TRP A 458 26.37 -21.65 2.01
CA TRP A 458 25.06 -21.36 2.60
C TRP A 458 24.08 -20.99 1.49
N SER A 459 22.79 -21.05 1.82
CA SER A 459 21.73 -20.64 0.91
C SER A 459 20.76 -19.71 1.61
N LEU A 460 20.25 -18.76 0.84
CA LEU A 460 19.15 -17.91 1.23
C LEU A 460 17.85 -18.35 0.59
N SER A 461 16.75 -18.18 1.29
CA SER A 461 15.40 -18.38 0.78
C SER A 461 14.50 -17.16 1.02
N ASN A 462 13.53 -17.01 0.14
CA ASN A 462 12.34 -16.18 0.35
C ASN A 462 11.11 -17.08 0.24
N TRP A 463 9.93 -16.54 -0.07
CA TRP A 463 8.70 -17.31 -0.19
C TRP A 463 8.61 -18.17 -1.47
N GLU A 464 9.41 -17.92 -2.51
CA GLU A 464 9.25 -18.55 -3.85
C GLU A 464 10.51 -19.22 -4.41
N GLY A 465 11.67 -18.98 -3.81
CA GLY A 465 12.93 -19.50 -4.32
C GLY A 465 14.08 -19.30 -3.35
N GLY A 466 15.30 -19.40 -3.89
CA GLY A 466 16.50 -19.21 -3.11
C GLY A 466 17.74 -18.97 -3.96
N GLY A 467 18.85 -18.69 -3.29
CA GLY A 467 20.18 -18.53 -3.87
C GLY A 467 21.23 -19.22 -3.01
N GLY A 468 22.30 -19.72 -3.63
CA GLY A 468 23.40 -20.41 -2.95
C GLY A 468 24.71 -19.63 -3.08
N TRP A 469 25.48 -19.58 -1.99
CA TRP A 469 26.79 -18.96 -1.93
C TRP A 469 27.84 -19.99 -1.53
N SER A 470 29.00 -19.90 -2.18
CA SER A 470 30.17 -20.73 -1.90
C SER A 470 31.36 -19.85 -1.54
N ARG A 471 32.23 -20.37 -0.69
CA ARG A 471 33.39 -19.62 -0.19
C ARG A 471 34.37 -19.35 -1.33
N ILE A 472 34.94 -18.15 -1.34
CA ILE A 472 36.09 -17.81 -2.17
C ILE A 472 37.29 -17.73 -1.25
N ASP A 473 38.31 -18.55 -1.50
CA ASP A 473 39.59 -18.36 -0.84
C ASP A 473 40.20 -17.04 -1.32
N ALA A 474 40.69 -16.22 -0.39
CA ALA A 474 41.47 -15.05 -0.76
C ALA A 474 42.71 -15.51 -1.57
N PRO A 475 43.04 -14.85 -2.69
CA PRO A 475 44.17 -15.25 -3.54
C PRO A 475 45.52 -15.24 -2.82
#